data_AF-A0AAU7GU78-F1
#
_entry.id   AF-A0AAU7GU78-F1
#
_cell.length_a   1.000
_cell.length_b   1.000
_cell.length_c   1.000
_cell.angle_alpha   90.00
_cell.angle_beta   90.00
_cell.angle_gamma   90.00
#
_symmetry.space_group_name_H-M   'P 1'
#
loop_
_entity.id
_entity.type
_entity.pdbx_description
1 polymer ?
#
loop_
_entity_poly.entity_id
_entity_poly.type
_entity_poly.pdbx_seq_one_letter_code
_entity_poly.pdbx_strand_id
1 'polypeptide(L)'
;MRKLQKILHTERKDVSPYSQLSAESISRIAAQCGRDEVADAHILIKQLQAERVTVPDWDGDTEDDIWRAIALFRAILASVQR
;
A
#
# COMPACT_ATOMS: atom_id res chain seq x y z
N MET A 1 -11.77 5.45 6.16
CA MET A 1 -10.94 4.31 5.71
C MET A 1 -11.57 3.67 4.47
N ARG A 2 -10.82 3.63 3.38
CA ARG A 2 -11.23 3.02 2.09
C ARG A 2 -11.30 1.49 2.21
N LYS A 3 -12.00 0.81 1.29
CA LYS A 3 -12.14 -0.67 1.32
C LYS A 3 -10.77 -1.37 1.29
N LEU A 4 -9.89 -0.94 0.39
CA LEU A 4 -8.52 -1.48 0.30
C LEU A 4 -7.75 -1.36 1.62
N GLN A 5 -7.88 -0.23 2.32
CA GLN A 5 -7.23 -0.03 3.62
C GLN A 5 -7.79 -0.96 4.70
N LYS A 6 -9.07 -1.31 4.64
CA LYS A 6 -9.68 -2.29 5.56
C LYS A 6 -9.18 -3.72 5.32
N ILE A 7 -9.02 -4.10 4.05
CA ILE A 7 -8.45 -5.41 3.67
C ILE A 7 -7.00 -5.50 4.16
N LEU A 8 -6.21 -4.46 3.88
CA LEU A 8 -4.83 -4.33 4.37
C LEU A 8 -4.74 -4.41 5.89
N HIS A 9 -5.59 -3.68 6.61
CA HIS A 9 -5.59 -3.70 8.07
C HIS A 9 -5.95 -5.09 8.64
N THR A 10 -6.85 -5.81 7.98
CA THR A 10 -7.23 -7.17 8.37
C THR A 10 -6.09 -8.15 8.16
N GLU A 11 -5.46 -8.16 7.00
CA GLU A 11 -4.34 -9.08 6.69
C GLU A 11 -3.06 -8.73 7.49
N ARG A 12 -2.91 -7.47 7.90
CA ARG A 12 -1.79 -7.00 8.71
C ARG A 12 -2.00 -7.16 10.21
N LYS A 13 -3.20 -7.54 10.70
CA LYS A 13 -3.45 -7.66 12.14
C LYS A 13 -2.45 -8.58 12.86
N ASP A 14 -1.96 -9.59 12.16
CA ASP A 14 -1.00 -10.57 12.67
C ASP A 14 0.46 -10.26 12.31
N VAL A 15 0.73 -9.11 11.67
CA VAL A 15 2.06 -8.72 11.18
C VAL A 15 2.44 -7.36 11.76
N SER A 16 3.67 -7.21 12.24
CA SER A 16 4.15 -5.92 12.77
C SER A 16 3.95 -4.78 11.75
N PRO A 17 3.55 -3.57 12.18
CA PRO A 17 3.39 -2.40 11.32
C PRO A 17 4.66 -1.98 10.57
N TYR A 18 5.82 -2.46 11.01
CA TYR A 18 7.11 -2.17 10.39
C TYR A 18 7.65 -3.33 9.54
N SER A 19 7.01 -4.51 9.61
CA SER A 19 7.38 -5.67 8.82
C SER A 19 6.78 -5.58 7.42
N GLN A 20 7.57 -6.03 6.43
CA GLN A 20 7.11 -6.23 5.07
C GLN A 20 6.12 -7.39 5.04
N LEU A 21 5.03 -7.22 4.27
CA LEU A 21 4.09 -8.31 4.02
C LEU A 21 4.75 -9.35 3.11
N SER A 22 4.56 -10.63 3.43
CA SER A 22 5.04 -11.72 2.59
C SER A 22 4.31 -11.72 1.24
N ALA A 23 4.95 -12.27 0.20
CA ALA A 23 4.33 -12.41 -1.12
C ALA A 23 2.98 -13.16 -1.06
N GLU A 24 2.85 -14.15 -0.17
CA GLU A 24 1.59 -14.87 0.06
C GLU A 24 0.50 -13.96 0.61
N SER A 25 0.83 -13.06 1.54
CA SER A 25 -0.11 -12.10 2.10
C SER A 25 -0.54 -11.08 1.05
N ILE A 26 0.41 -10.61 0.22
CA ILE A 26 0.12 -9.72 -0.91
C ILE A 26 -0.81 -10.40 -1.91
N SER A 27 -0.59 -11.68 -2.21
CA SER A 27 -1.46 -12.47 -3.09
C SER A 27 -2.87 -12.63 -2.52
N ARG A 28 -3.02 -12.91 -1.22
CA ARG A 28 -4.33 -12.96 -0.55
C ARG A 28 -5.08 -11.63 -0.62
N ILE A 29 -4.39 -10.51 -0.40
CA ILE A 29 -4.95 -9.16 -0.54
C ILE A 29 -5.40 -8.92 -1.98
N ALA A 30 -4.53 -9.23 -2.95
CA ALA A 30 -4.81 -9.04 -4.37
C ALA A 30 -6.02 -9.87 -4.84
N ALA A 31 -6.20 -11.10 -4.34
CA ALA A 31 -7.35 -11.93 -4.62
C ALA A 31 -8.69 -11.35 -4.12
N GLN A 32 -8.65 -10.51 -3.08
CA GLN A 32 -9.82 -9.79 -2.56
C GLN A 32 -10.05 -8.44 -3.24
N CYS A 33 -9.10 -7.97 -4.07
CA CYS A 33 -9.20 -6.67 -4.75
C CYS A 33 -10.02 -6.77 -6.03
N GLY A 34 -11.11 -6.00 -6.09
CA GLY A 34 -11.90 -5.77 -7.29
C GLY A 34 -11.46 -4.52 -8.06
N ARG A 35 -12.31 -4.07 -8.99
CA ARG A 35 -12.05 -2.86 -9.79
C ARG A 35 -11.95 -1.59 -8.93
N ASP A 36 -12.77 -1.50 -7.89
CA ASP A 36 -12.81 -0.35 -6.99
C ASP A 36 -11.54 -0.27 -6.14
N GLU A 37 -11.08 -1.40 -5.61
CA GLU A 37 -9.85 -1.48 -4.81
C GLU A 37 -8.60 -1.16 -5.64
N VAL A 38 -8.57 -1.60 -6.90
CA VAL A 38 -7.51 -1.23 -7.85
C VAL A 38 -7.52 0.29 -8.10
N ALA A 39 -8.69 0.88 -8.35
CA ALA A 39 -8.80 2.33 -8.54
C ALA A 39 -8.35 3.10 -7.28
N ASP A 40 -8.74 2.62 -6.09
CA ASP A 40 -8.31 3.17 -4.81
C ASP A 40 -6.79 3.10 -4.63
N ALA A 41 -6.15 1.99 -4.98
CA ALA A 41 -4.69 1.85 -4.92
C ALA A 41 -3.99 2.90 -5.80
N HIS A 42 -4.47 3.11 -7.03
CA HIS A 42 -3.93 4.14 -7.92
C HIS A 42 -4.11 5.56 -7.37
N ILE A 43 -5.26 5.86 -6.76
CA ILE A 43 -5.51 7.16 -6.13
C ILE A 43 -4.56 7.37 -4.94
N LEU A 44 -4.43 6.36 -4.08
CA LEU A 44 -3.54 6.42 -2.91
C LEU A 44 -2.08 6.60 -3.31
N ILE A 45 -1.61 5.90 -4.35
CA ILE A 45 -0.25 6.10 -4.89
C ILE A 45 -0.04 7.55 -5.31
N LYS A 46 -1.00 8.14 -6.05
CA LYS A 46 -0.90 9.55 -6.47
C LYS A 46 -0.89 10.52 -5.29
N GLN A 47 -1.70 10.26 -4.26
CA GLN A 47 -1.74 11.08 -3.04
C GLN A 47 -0.40 11.03 -2.30
N LEU A 48 0.15 9.83 -2.11
CA LEU A 48 1.46 9.63 -1.47
C LEU A 48 2.61 10.26 -2.27
N GLN A 49 2.55 10.21 -3.60
CA GLN A 49 3.53 10.89 -4.44
C GLN A 49 3.46 12.42 -4.29
N ALA A 50 2.26 12.99 -4.15
CA ALA A 50 2.10 14.42 -3.89
C ALA A 50 2.60 14.79 -2.48
N GLU A 51 2.30 13.97 -1.48
CA GLU A 51 2.77 14.15 -0.10
C GLU A 51 4.29 14.11 -0.02
N ARG A 52 4.94 13.18 -0.73
CA ARG A 52 6.41 13.09 -0.80
C ARG A 52 7.08 14.38 -1.26
N VAL A 53 6.48 15.10 -2.21
CA VAL A 53 7.03 16.39 -2.70
C VAL A 53 6.98 17.47 -1.62
N THR A 54 6.08 17.32 -0.64
CA THR A 54 5.97 18.24 0.51
C THR A 54 6.84 17.84 1.69
N VAL A 55 7.43 16.63 1.68
CA VAL A 55 8.34 16.17 2.73
C VAL A 55 9.67 16.93 2.60
N PRO A 56 10.16 17.56 3.68
CA PRO A 56 11.46 18.22 3.67
C PRO A 56 12.61 17.23 3.45
N ASP A 57 13.68 17.63 2.77
CA ASP A 57 14.85 16.76 2.50
C ASP A 57 15.58 16.24 3.76
N TRP A 58 15.36 16.86 4.92
CA TRP A 58 15.92 16.41 6.19
C TRP A 58 15.10 15.29 6.85
N ASP A 59 13.85 15.07 6.40
CA ASP A 59 12.93 14.08 6.93
C ASP A 59 12.91 12.81 6.07
N GLY A 60 14.06 12.13 6.06
CA GLY A 60 14.25 10.89 5.33
C GLY A 60 13.39 9.73 5.86
N ASP A 61 13.05 9.73 7.15
CA ASP A 61 12.21 8.68 7.75
C ASP A 61 10.79 8.72 7.18
N THR A 62 10.19 9.92 7.10
CA THR A 62 8.87 10.09 6.49
C THR A 62 8.91 9.78 4.98
N GLU A 63 9.96 10.20 4.27
CA GLU A 63 10.13 9.85 2.86
C GLU A 63 10.18 8.33 2.65
N ASP A 64 10.93 7.61 3.49
CA ASP A 64 11.04 6.15 3.45
C ASP A 64 9.71 5.45 3.74
N ASP A 65 8.93 5.94 4.71
CA ASP A 65 7.61 5.40 5.03
C ASP A 65 6.63 5.59 3.87
N ILE A 66 6.65 6.76 3.22
CA ILE A 66 5.84 7.01 2.01
C ILE A 66 6.26 6.05 0.89
N TRP A 67 7.56 5.85 0.69
CA TRP A 67 8.07 4.91 -0.30
C TRP A 67 7.64 3.48 -0.02
N ARG A 68 7.72 3.03 1.24
CA ARG A 68 7.25 1.71 1.67
C ARG A 68 5.77 1.52 1.38
N ALA A 69 4.95 2.53 1.65
CA ALA A 69 3.53 2.49 1.35
C ALA A 69 3.26 2.41 -0.17
N ILE A 70 3.95 3.22 -0.99
CA ILE A 70 3.84 3.18 -2.46
C ILE A 70 4.26 1.81 -3.01
N ALA A 71 5.38 1.28 -2.52
CA ALA A 71 5.91 -0.02 -2.94
C ALA A 71 4.92 -1.15 -2.64
N LEU A 72 4.28 -1.13 -1.47
CA LEU A 72 3.25 -2.09 -1.11
C LEU A 72 2.04 -2.03 -2.07
N PHE A 73 1.51 -0.84 -2.35
CA PHE A 73 0.37 -0.72 -3.28
C PHE A 73 0.74 -1.17 -4.70
N ARG A 74 1.97 -0.91 -5.15
CA ARG A 74 2.46 -1.41 -6.45
C ARG A 74 2.57 -2.94 -6.47
N ALA A 75 3.05 -3.55 -5.40
CA ALA A 75 3.14 -5.00 -5.29
C ALA A 75 1.75 -5.64 -5.36
N ILE A 76 0.76 -5.08 -4.64
CA ILE A 76 -0.63 -5.53 -4.70
C ILE A 76 -1.15 -5.43 -6.14
N LEU A 77 -0.99 -4.27 -6.78
CA LEU A 77 -1.44 -4.06 -8.17
C LEU A 77 -0.78 -5.04 -9.16
N ALA A 78 0.49 -5.36 -8.98
CA ALA A 78 1.20 -6.34 -9.81
C ALA A 78 0.72 -7.78 -9.58
N SER A 79 0.23 -8.09 -8.38
CA SER A 79 -0.32 -9.41 -8.03
C SER A 79 -1.80 -9.57 -8.36
N VAL A 80 -2.52 -8.51 -8.72
CA VAL A 80 -3.91 -8.61 -9.19
C VAL A 80 -3.88 -9.25 -10.59
N GLN A 81 -4.11 -10.56 -10.65
CA GLN A 81 -4.37 -11.26 -11.89
C GLN A 81 -5.80 -10.96 -12.33
N ARG A 82 -5.96 -10.34 -13.51
CA ARG A 82 -7.25 -10.15 -14.19
C ARG A 82 -7.46 -11.22 -15.24
#